data_AF-A0A355DXG5-F1
#
_entry.id   AF-A0A355DXG5-F1
#
_cell.length_a   1.000
_cell.length_b   1.000
_cell.length_c   1.000
_cell.angle_alpha   90.00
_cell.angle_beta   90.00
_cell.angle_gamma   90.00
#
_symmetry.space_group_name_H-M   'P 1'
#
loop_
_entity.id
_entity.type
_entity.pdbx_description
1 polymer ?
#
loop_
_entity_poly.entity_id
_entity_poly.type
_entity_poly.pdbx_seq_one_letter_code
_entity_poly.pdbx_strand_id
1 'polypeptide(L)' 'DFEAIEPTINVNIRPRQDYVEMEWDVVGCNSFKQETGKWAKLRPGELVPT' A
#
# COMPACT_ATOMS: atom_id res chain seq x y z
N ASP A 1 -19.21 -5.58 2.92
CA ASP A 1 -17.95 -5.02 3.39
C ASP A 1 -16.78 -5.93 3.07
N PHE A 2 -15.58 -5.35 3.01
CA PHE A 2 -14.33 -6.09 2.90
C PHE A 2 -13.64 -6.13 4.27
N GLU A 3 -13.33 -7.33 4.75
CA GLU A 3 -12.61 -7.54 6.01
C GLU A 3 -11.15 -7.90 5.70
N ALA A 4 -10.22 -7.06 6.16
CA ALA A 4 -8.79 -7.29 5.97
C ALA A 4 -8.27 -8.33 6.99
N ILE A 5 -7.48 -9.30 6.52
CA ILE A 5 -6.90 -10.36 7.35
C ILE A 5 -5.48 -9.95 7.72
N GLU A 6 -5.23 -9.74 9.02
CA GLU A 6 -3.91 -9.43 9.58
C GLU A 6 -3.14 -8.32 8.81
N PRO A 7 -3.70 -7.10 8.72
CA PRO A 7 -3.01 -5.99 8.07
C PRO A 7 -1.79 -5.54 8.88
N THR A 8 -0.66 -5.37 8.21
CA THR A 8 0.52 -4.68 8.73
C THR A 8 0.47 -3.23 8.28
N ILE A 9 0.39 -2.32 9.24
CA ILE A 9 0.20 -0.89 9.01
C ILE A 9 1.41 -0.13 9.53
N ASN A 10 2.01 0.69 8.67
CA ASN A 10 3.00 1.68 9.07
C ASN A 10 2.29 2.99 9.41
N VAL A 11 2.66 3.60 10.54
CA VAL A 11 2.07 4.86 11.02
C VAL A 11 3.16 5.91 11.18
N ASN A 12 3.06 6.99 10.42
CA ASN A 12 3.92 8.15 10.57
C ASN A 12 3.18 9.25 11.35
N ILE A 13 3.66 9.55 12.55
CA ILE A 13 3.10 10.58 13.42
C ILE A 13 4.02 11.79 13.39
N ARG A 14 3.48 12.95 12.98
CA ARG A 14 4.21 14.22 12.91
C ARG A 14 3.51 15.25 13.80
N PRO A 15 3.97 15.46 15.04
CA PRO A 15 3.42 16.51 15.89
C PRO A 15 3.75 17.89 15.31
N ARG A 16 2.75 18.76 15.25
CA ARG A 16 2.87 20.21 14.97
C ARG A 16 2.52 20.97 16.25
N GLN A 17 2.71 22.31 16.26
CA GLN A 17 2.40 23.12 17.44
C GLN A 17 0.92 23.02 17.85
N ASP A 18 0.02 23.03 16.87
CA ASP A 18 -1.42 23.16 17.13
C ASP A 18 -2.22 21.86 16.87
N TYR A 19 -1.58 20.86 16.24
CA TYR A 19 -2.23 19.60 15.87
C TYR A 19 -1.22 18.47 15.65
N VAL A 20 -1.71 17.24 15.52
CA VAL A 20 -0.89 16.06 15.20
C VAL A 20 -1.30 15.53 13.83
N GLU A 21 -0.34 15.44 12.91
CA GLU A 21 -0.54 14.78 11.62
C GLU A 21 -0.29 13.29 11.77
N MET A 22 -1.18 12.50 11.17
CA MET A 22 -1.05 11.04 11.12
C MET A 22 -1.23 10.56 9.69
N GLU A 23 -0.24 9.82 9.21
CA GLU A 23 -0.25 9.16 7.91
C GLU A 23 -0.20 7.65 8.15
N TRP A 24 -1.09 6.92 7.47
CA TRP A 24 -1.29 5.49 7.67
C TRP A 24 -1.12 4.79 6.32
N ASP A 25 -0.17 3.87 6.24
CA ASP A 25 0.07 3.07 5.03
C ASP A 25 -0.09 1.58 5.34
N VAL A 26 -0.87 0.88 4.53
CA VAL A 26 -0.93 -0.58 4.59
C VAL A 26 0.25 -1.14 3.79
N VAL A 27 1.23 -1.69 4.50
CA VAL A 27 2.46 -2.22 3.89
C VAL A 27 2.43 -3.74 3.70
N GLY A 28 1.49 -4.43 4.34
CA GLY A 28 1.26 -5.87 4.20
C GLY A 28 -0.14 -6.24 4.66
N CYS A 29 -0.69 -7.34 4.15
CA CYS A 29 -1.98 -7.89 4.57
C CYS A 29 -2.14 -9.31 4.00
N ASN A 30 -2.67 -10.26 4.78
CA ASN A 30 -2.93 -11.62 4.28
C ASN A 30 -4.09 -11.67 3.28
N SER A 31 -4.88 -10.59 3.17
CA SER A 31 -5.87 -10.44 2.10
C SER A 31 -5.25 -10.04 0.75
N PHE A 32 -3.96 -9.67 0.70
CA PHE A 32 -3.30 -9.35 -0.56
C PHE A 32 -3.21 -10.59 -1.45
N LYS A 33 -3.64 -10.43 -2.69
CA LYS A 33 -3.52 -11.47 -3.72
C LYS A 33 -2.41 -11.05 -4.68
N GLN A 34 -1.59 -12.02 -5.08
CA GLN A 34 -0.61 -11.79 -6.12
C GLN A 34 -1.33 -11.31 -7.39
N GLU A 35 -0.99 -10.11 -7.84
CA GLU A 35 -1.47 -9.58 -9.11
C GLU A 35 -0.39 -9.77 -10.18
N THR A 36 -0.60 -10.75 -11.05
CA THR A 36 0.26 -10.96 -12.23
C THR A 36 -0.02 -9.87 -13.27
N GLY A 37 1.03 -9.32 -13.88
CA GLY A 37 0.89 -8.36 -14.97
C GLY A 37 0.57 -6.92 -14.53
N LYS A 38 0.69 -6.58 -13.23
CA LYS A 38 0.53 -5.21 -12.73
C LYS A 38 1.44 -4.22 -13.47
N TRP A 39 2.69 -4.61 -13.76
CA TRP A 39 3.61 -3.79 -14.56
C TRP A 39 3.07 -3.51 -15.95
N ALA A 40 2.64 -4.54 -16.68
CA ALA A 40 2.08 -4.39 -18.03
C ALA A 40 0.79 -3.54 -18.04
N LYS A 41 0.00 -3.55 -16.96
CA LYS A 41 -1.15 -2.63 -16.80
C LYS A 41 -0.73 -1.18 -16.56
N LEU A 42 0.27 -0.96 -15.70
CA LEU A 42 0.75 0.39 -15.36
C LEU A 42 1.57 1.02 -16.50
N ARG A 43 2.24 0.19 -17.29
CA ARG A 43 3.11 0.57 -18.40
C ARG A 43 2.81 -0.28 -19.64
N PRO A 44 1.69 -0.02 -20.34
CA PRO A 44 1.37 -0.75 -21.57
C PRO A 44 2.44 -0.53 -22.64
N GLY A 45 2.99 -1.61 -23.19
CA GLY A 45 3.99 -1.57 -24.26
C GLY A 45 5.46 -1.47 -23.80
N GLU A 46 5.71 -1.27 -22.51
CA GLU A 46 7.06 -1.36 -21.95
C GLU A 46 7.42 -2.82 -21.63
N LEU A 47 8.69 -3.19 -21.82
CA LEU A 47 9.18 -4.51 -21.42
C LEU A 47 9.07 -4.68 -19.91
N VAL A 48 8.68 -5.88 -19.47
CA VAL A 48 8.68 -6.23 -18.05
C VAL A 48 10.14 -6.34 -17.59
N PRO A 49 10.55 -5.66 -16.49
CA PRO A 49 11.90 -5.78 -15.94
C PRO A 49 12.25 -7.23 -15.60
N THR A 50 13.45 -7.68 -15.99
CA THR A 50 14.02 -9.00 -15.69
C THR A 50 14.76 -9.03 -14.37
#